data_AF-A0A316H7K6-F1
#
_entry.id   AF-A0A316H7K6-F1
#
_cell.length_a   1.000
_cell.length_b   1.000
_cell.length_c   1.000
_cell.angle_alpha   90.00
_cell.angle_beta   90.00
_cell.angle_gamma   90.00
#
_symmetry.space_group_name_H-M   'P 1'
#
loop_
_entity.id
_entity.type
_entity.pdbx_description
1 polymer ?
#
loop_
_entity_poly.entity_id
_entity_poly.type
_entity_poly.pdbx_seq_one_letter_code
_entity_poly.pdbx_strand_id
1 'polypeptide(L)' 'MYNYNNERTHSGKYCFGKTPMQTLIDSIPMAQEKLLERLADDQILQSPHKKGSEESVSMHLHEKKLYSQIKADNL' A
#
# COMPACT_ATOMS: atom_id res chain seq x y z
N MET A 1 4.25 0.42 -22.69
CA MET A 1 4.35 0.12 -21.25
C MET A 1 3.27 -0.85 -20.76
N TYR A 2 2.02 -0.75 -21.23
CA TYR A 2 0.94 -1.65 -20.82
C TYR A 2 1.25 -3.14 -20.97
N ASN A 3 1.72 -3.59 -22.14
CA ASN A 3 2.05 -4.99 -22.42
C ASN A 3 3.11 -5.55 -21.47
N TYR A 4 4.16 -4.78 -21.14
CA TYR A 4 5.20 -5.23 -20.21
C TYR A 4 4.60 -5.51 -18.82
N ASN A 5 3.76 -4.60 -18.34
CA ASN A 5 3.16 -4.63 -17.01
C ASN A 5 2.12 -5.75 -16.85
N ASN A 6 1.34 -6.03 -17.90
CA ASN A 6 0.12 -6.83 -17.80
C ASN A 6 0.16 -8.16 -18.56
N GLU A 7 1.00 -8.31 -19.58
CA GLU A 7 0.99 -9.49 -20.46
C GLU A 7 2.27 -10.31 -20.37
N ARG A 8 3.40 -9.66 -20.06
CA ARG A 8 4.69 -10.33 -19.97
C ARG A 8 4.90 -10.94 -18.59
N THR A 9 4.88 -12.26 -18.51
CA THR A 9 5.27 -12.99 -17.29
C THR A 9 6.79 -12.94 -17.11
N HIS A 10 7.26 -12.65 -15.90
CA HIS A 10 8.70 -12.66 -15.62
C HIS A 10 9.23 -14.08 -15.45
N SER A 11 10.43 -14.35 -15.97
CA SER A 11 11.08 -15.68 -15.95
C SER A 11 11.97 -15.94 -14.72
N GLY A 12 11.85 -15.12 -13.66
CA GLY A 12 12.62 -15.31 -12.43
C GLY A 12 12.12 -16.50 -11.61
N LYS A 13 13.03 -17.18 -10.88
CA LYS A 13 12.72 -18.31 -9.98
C LYS A 13 11.55 -18.02 -9.02
N TYR A 14 11.45 -16.78 -8.55
CA TYR A 14 10.43 -16.31 -7.63
C TYR A 14 9.31 -15.50 -8.29
N CYS A 15 9.31 -15.42 -9.62
CA CYS A 15 8.26 -14.74 -10.37
C CYS A 15 7.06 -15.67 -10.61
N PHE A 16 7.25 -16.99 -10.54
CA PHE A 16 6.17 -17.99 -10.64
C PHE A 16 5.27 -17.83 -11.86
N GLY A 17 5.79 -17.32 -12.98
CA GLY A 17 5.00 -17.04 -14.18
C GLY A 17 3.99 -15.90 -14.01
N LYS A 18 4.10 -15.07 -12.96
CA LYS A 18 3.25 -13.89 -12.75
C LYS A 18 3.75 -12.71 -13.57
N THR A 19 2.82 -11.84 -13.94
CA THR A 19 3.11 -10.55 -14.57
C THR A 19 3.65 -9.58 -13.52
N PRO A 20 4.37 -8.52 -13.91
CA PRO A 20 4.82 -7.50 -12.96
C PRO A 20 3.67 -6.90 -12.15
N MET A 21 2.51 -6.62 -12.76
CA MET A 21 1.34 -6.10 -12.03
C MET A 21 0.78 -7.09 -11.02
N GLN A 22 0.68 -8.38 -11.38
CA GLN A 22 0.22 -9.40 -10.43
C GLN A 22 1.18 -9.55 -9.26
N THR A 23 2.48 -9.55 -9.54
CA THR A 23 3.54 -9.62 -8.50
C THR A 23 3.44 -8.44 -7.54
N LEU A 24 3.22 -7.24 -8.07
CA LEU A 24 3.03 -6.03 -7.27
C LEU A 24 1.84 -6.18 -6.32
N ILE A 25 0.66 -6.54 -6.86
CA ILE A 25 -0.58 -6.70 -6.07
C ILE A 25 -0.39 -7.74 -4.96
N ASP A 26 0.20 -8.89 -5.29
CA ASP A 26 0.43 -9.96 -4.33
C ASP A 26 1.40 -9.55 -3.20
N SER A 27 2.30 -8.59 -3.46
CA SER A 27 3.28 -8.11 -2.49
C SER A 27 2.75 -7.03 -1.53
N ILE A 28 1.62 -6.39 -1.85
CA ILE A 28 1.01 -5.31 -1.04
C ILE A 28 0.81 -5.72 0.42
N PRO A 29 0.14 -6.85 0.76
CA PRO A 29 -0.08 -7.20 2.17
C PRO A 29 1.23 -7.40 2.93
N MET A 30 2.22 -8.05 2.31
CA MET A 30 3.54 -8.25 2.92
C MET A 30 4.27 -6.92 3.17
N ALA A 31 4.18 -5.98 2.22
CA ALA A 31 4.76 -4.65 2.39
C ALA A 31 4.07 -3.88 3.52
N GLN A 32 2.75 -4.02 3.65
CA GLN A 32 1.94 -3.40 4.70
C GLN A 32 2.28 -3.93 6.09
N GLU A 33 2.45 -5.25 6.24
CA GLU A 33 2.87 -5.89 7.50
C GLU A 33 4.26 -5.44 7.96
N LYS A 34 5.13 -5.10 7.01
CA LYS A 34 6.51 -4.69 7.28
C LYS A 34 6.72 -3.18 7.32
N LEU A 35 5.63 -2.41 7.21
CA LEU A 35 5.70 -0.95 7.23
C LEU A 35 5.97 -0.46 8.65
N LEU A 36 7.18 0.06 8.89
CA LEU A 36 7.65 0.49 10.20
C LEU A 36 6.75 1.53 10.87
N GLU A 37 6.14 2.42 10.09
CA GLU A 37 5.17 3.41 10.59
C GLU A 37 3.95 2.74 11.26
N ARG A 38 3.37 1.72 10.61
CA ARG A 38 2.24 0.95 11.18
C ARG A 38 2.65 0.13 12.40
N LEU A 39 3.85 -0.47 12.35
CA LEU A 39 4.37 -1.25 13.47
C LEU A 39 4.70 -0.39 14.70
N ALA A 40 5.04 0.88 14.50
CA ALA A 40 5.20 1.82 15.59
C ALA A 40 3.86 2.14 16.24
N ASP A 41 2.79 2.32 15.45
CA ASP A 41 1.43 2.55 15.96
C ASP A 41 0.89 1.34 16.74
N ASP A 42 1.10 0.11 16.25
CA ASP A 42 0.67 -1.10 16.95
C ASP A 42 1.41 -1.34 18.28
N GLN A 43 2.68 -0.93 18.35
CA GLN A 43 3.44 -0.93 19.62
C GLN A 43 2.96 0.16 20.58
N ILE A 44 2.41 1.27 20.06
CA ILE A 44 1.78 2.32 20.88
C ILE A 44 0.43 1.83 21.45
N LEU A 45 -0.31 0.97 20.75
CA LEU A 45 -1.59 0.41 21.21
C LEU A 45 -1.46 -0.60 22.38
N GLN A 46 -0.27 -1.12 22.65
CA GLN A 46 0.00 -1.96 23.83
C GLN A 46 0.30 -1.13 25.10
N SER A 47 0.53 0.18 24.95
CA SER A 47 0.66 1.09 26.10
C SER A 47 -0.74 1.50 26.59
N PRO A 48 -1.05 1.40 27.89
CA PRO A 48 -2.35 1.80 28.44
C PRO A 48 -2.60 3.32 28.39
N HIS A 49 -1.67 4.10 27.84
CA HIS A 49 -1.81 5.52 27.60
C HIS A 49 -1.60 5.83 26.11
N LYS A 50 -2.67 5.91 25.33
CA LYS A 50 -3.13 7.15 24.66
C LYS A 50 -4.37 6.86 23.80
N LYS A 51 -5.39 7.70 23.97
CA LYS A 51 -6.56 7.79 23.09
C LYS A 51 -6.09 8.15 21.68
N GLY A 52 -6.65 7.50 20.66
CA GLY A 52 -6.30 7.73 19.25
C GLY A 52 -6.26 9.22 18.93
N SER A 53 -5.12 9.68 18.42
CA SER A 53 -4.93 11.07 18.00
C SER A 53 -5.67 11.29 16.68
N GLU A 54 -6.52 12.32 16.67
CA GLU A 54 -7.31 12.76 15.51
C GLU A 54 -6.46 13.07 14.26
N GLU A 55 -5.15 13.29 14.44
CA GLU A 55 -4.18 13.54 13.37
C GLU A 55 -3.97 12.36 12.43
N SER A 56 -3.97 11.12 12.94
CA SER A 56 -3.76 9.90 12.12
C SER A 56 -4.93 9.66 11.15
N VAL A 57 -6.16 9.89 11.61
CA VAL A 57 -7.38 9.76 10.81
C VAL A 57 -7.47 10.90 9.79
N SER A 58 -7.07 12.12 10.17
CA SER A 58 -7.03 13.29 9.29
C SER A 58 -6.04 13.11 8.13
N MET A 59 -4.84 12.58 8.41
CA MET A 59 -3.84 12.23 7.40
C MET A 59 -4.38 11.21 6.38
N HIS A 60 -5.01 10.14 6.86
CA HIS A 60 -5.53 9.08 6.00
C HIS A 60 -6.74 9.53 5.16
N LEU A 61 -7.54 10.48 5.66
CA LEU A 61 -8.62 11.10 4.89
C LEU A 61 -8.09 12.06 3.82
N HIS A 62 -7.02 12.81 4.13
CA HIS A 62 -6.36 13.71 3.18
C HIS A 62 -5.76 12.93 2.00
N GLU A 63 -5.10 11.81 2.26
CA GLU A 63 -4.54 10.94 1.23
C GLU A 63 -5.62 10.39 0.29
N LYS A 64 -6.76 9.94 0.84
CA LYS A 64 -7.92 9.48 0.05
C LYS A 64 -8.52 10.58 -0.81
N LYS A 65 -8.57 11.81 -0.28
CA LYS A 65 -9.07 12.98 -1.02
C LYS A 65 -8.14 13.37 -2.16
N LEU A 66 -6.82 13.36 -1.91
CA LEU A 66 -5.80 13.62 -2.94
C LEU A 66 -5.87 12.57 -4.07
N TYR A 67 -5.97 11.28 -3.71
CA TYR A 67 -6.08 10.20 -4.70
C TYR A 67 -7.34 10.31 -5.55
N SER A 68 -8.47 10.68 -4.93
CA SER A 68 -9.73 10.89 -5.65
C SER A 68 -9.68 12.10 -6.58
N GLN A 69 -9.01 13.18 -6.18
CA GLN A 69 -8.82 14.37 -7.01
C GLN A 69 -7.93 14.06 -8.21
N ILE A 70 -6.79 13.38 -8.01
CA ILE A 70 -5.88 12.98 -9.09
C ILE A 70 -6.61 12.09 -10.12
N LYS A 71 -7.52 11.21 -9.67
CA LYS A 71 -8.30 10.36 -10.57
C LYS A 71 -9.32 11.15 -11.39
N ALA A 72 -9.90 12.22 -10.83
CA ALA A 72 -10.84 13.08 -11.54
C ALA A 72 -10.15 13.97 -12.59
N ASP A 73 -8.91 14.39 -12.33
CA ASP A 73 -8.16 15.29 -13.22
C ASP A 73 -7.50 14.56 -14.41
N ASN A 74 -7.47 13.23 -14.40
CA ASN A 74 -6.87 12.38 -15.46
C ASN A 74 -7.93 11.62 -16.30
N LEU A 75 -9.20 12.01 -16.22
CA LEU A 75 -10.32 11.50 -17.04
C LEU A 75 -10.84 12.60 -17.98
#